data_AF-A0A820AN55-F1
#
_entry.id   AF-A0A820AN55-F1
#
_cell.length_a   1.000
_cell.length_b   1.000
_cell.length_c   1.000
_cell.angle_alpha   90.00
_cell.angle_beta   90.00
_cell.angle_gamma   90.00
#
_symmetry.space_group_name_H-M   'P 1'
#
loop_
_entity.id
_entity.type
_entity.pdbx_description
1 polymer ?
#
loop_
_entity_poly.entity_id
_entity_poly.type
_entity_poly.pdbx_seq_one_letter_code
_entity_poly.pdbx_strand_id
1 'polypeptide(L)'
;MEKIRDDRRVKKIREQVDDVYQYLRRLCDILEDKNPQIHDPNLHSLEIDESNDFLHGMKELFKQSTDDEQICLMTIAPANWGRITLSQWFGSNEHQARQAILLRRERDVLAFLEYSRGNKPLDDDTVQLVVQFYLQVGISRISSNTKDVLKIKNELVPVRFMEMSIQEALRKFHNEYPNVKVGKSMFYSLKSRAVKISPSHETCIRQTHENISLLLHALNNYLQKKSSEDNRLSNITVSNLIHLMVCNIPAEDCFLGVCDQCNDRSPSLILKGHFNTIDEDDKWS
;
A
#
# COMPACT_ATOMS: atom_id res chain seq x y z
N MET A 1 75.57 46.58 -15.64
CA MET A 1 74.96 46.18 -16.94
C MET A 1 73.75 45.24 -16.80
N GLU A 2 73.55 44.59 -15.65
CA GLU A 2 72.50 43.58 -15.44
C GLU A 2 71.07 44.16 -15.30
N LYS A 3 70.89 45.27 -14.56
CA LYS A 3 69.58 45.94 -14.39
C LYS A 3 68.95 46.45 -15.70
N ILE A 4 69.76 46.90 -16.66
CA ILE A 4 69.27 47.40 -17.97
C ILE A 4 68.78 46.26 -18.87
N ARG A 5 69.30 45.04 -18.67
CA ARG A 5 68.92 43.86 -19.46
C ARG A 5 67.59 43.28 -18.99
N ASP A 6 67.30 43.39 -17.69
CA ASP A 6 66.06 42.91 -17.07
C ASP A 6 64.87 43.82 -17.41
N ASP A 7 65.08 45.15 -17.40
CA ASP A 7 64.05 46.13 -17.73
C ASP A 7 63.60 46.06 -19.21
N ARG A 8 64.54 45.77 -20.13
CA ARG A 8 64.21 45.49 -21.54
C ARG A 8 63.40 44.21 -21.72
N ARG A 9 63.64 43.20 -20.87
CA ARG A 9 62.95 41.91 -20.93
C ARG A 9 61.52 42.05 -20.41
N VAL A 10 61.33 42.80 -19.33
CA VAL A 10 60.01 43.14 -18.78
C VAL A 10 59.21 43.98 -19.77
N LYS A 11 59.84 44.97 -20.43
CA LYS A 11 59.20 45.77 -21.48
C LYS A 11 58.73 44.91 -22.66
N LYS A 12 59.59 44.00 -23.13
CA LYS A 12 59.26 43.09 -24.24
C LYS A 12 58.12 42.12 -23.89
N ILE A 13 58.04 41.65 -22.64
CA ILE A 13 56.93 40.80 -22.19
C ILE A 13 55.63 41.60 -22.13
N ARG A 14 55.65 42.86 -21.67
CA ARG A 14 54.45 43.72 -21.68
C ARG A 14 53.92 43.96 -23.09
N GLU A 15 54.82 44.27 -24.03
CA GLU A 15 54.45 44.43 -25.44
C GLU A 15 53.81 43.15 -26.01
N GLN A 16 54.34 41.97 -25.68
CA GLN A 16 53.75 40.69 -26.09
C GLN A 16 52.38 40.43 -25.45
N VAL A 17 52.18 40.82 -24.19
CA VAL A 17 50.88 40.69 -23.51
C VAL A 17 49.86 41.65 -24.11
N ASP A 18 50.25 42.87 -24.45
CA ASP A 18 49.38 43.85 -25.11
C ASP A 18 48.98 43.39 -26.52
N ASP A 19 49.91 42.80 -27.29
CA ASP A 19 49.62 42.22 -28.61
C ASP A 19 48.61 41.07 -28.51
N VAL A 20 48.78 40.19 -27.52
CA VAL A 20 47.84 39.09 -27.26
C VAL A 20 46.47 39.63 -26.85
N TYR A 21 46.43 40.68 -26.02
CA TYR A 21 45.19 41.31 -25.60
C TYR A 21 44.45 41.95 -26.78
N GLN A 22 45.16 42.67 -27.66
CA GLN A 22 44.57 43.24 -28.87
C GLN A 22 44.06 42.17 -29.84
N TYR A 23 44.80 41.07 -29.99
CA TYR A 23 44.40 39.95 -30.83
C TYR A 23 43.13 39.27 -30.30
N LEU A 24 43.06 39.02 -28.98
CA LEU A 24 41.87 38.47 -28.34
C LEU A 24 40.67 39.40 -28.47
N ARG A 25 40.87 40.71 -28.34
CA ARG A 25 39.81 41.70 -28.51
C ARG A 25 39.26 41.71 -29.94
N ARG A 26 40.13 41.69 -30.95
CA ARG A 26 39.71 41.52 -32.36
C ARG A 26 38.96 40.23 -32.61
N LEU A 27 39.37 39.13 -31.96
CA LEU A 27 38.64 37.87 -32.08
C LEU A 27 37.25 37.95 -31.46
N CYS A 28 37.10 38.62 -30.31
CA CYS A 28 35.79 38.89 -29.72
C CYS A 28 34.93 39.75 -30.65
N ASP A 29 35.46 40.85 -31.19
CA ASP A 29 34.74 41.73 -32.12
C ASP A 29 34.27 40.96 -33.38
N ILE A 30 35.11 40.08 -33.93
CA ILE A 30 34.76 39.23 -35.08
C ILE A 30 33.69 38.18 -34.73
N LEU A 31 33.71 37.65 -33.50
CA LEU A 31 32.70 36.70 -33.03
C LEU A 31 31.36 37.38 -32.75
N GLU A 32 31.38 38.64 -32.31
CA GLU A 32 30.18 39.48 -32.15
C GLU A 32 29.58 39.86 -33.52
N ASP A 33 30.41 40.25 -34.50
CA ASP A 33 29.96 40.58 -35.87
C ASP A 33 29.48 39.35 -36.67
N LYS A 34 29.99 38.15 -36.35
CA LYS A 34 29.58 36.89 -36.99
C LYS A 34 28.42 36.19 -36.30
N ASN A 35 27.89 36.73 -35.20
CA ASN A 35 26.61 36.28 -34.72
C ASN A 35 25.57 36.83 -35.72
N PRO A 36 24.97 36.01 -36.60
CA PRO A 36 23.91 36.51 -37.44
C PRO A 36 22.88 37.11 -36.49
N GLN A 37 22.62 38.42 -36.65
CA GLN A 37 21.54 39.11 -35.98
C GLN A 37 20.35 38.17 -35.97
N ILE A 38 20.05 37.60 -34.80
CA ILE A 38 18.75 36.99 -34.56
C ILE A 38 17.84 38.20 -34.60
N HIS A 39 17.36 38.52 -35.79
CA HIS A 39 16.39 39.57 -36.00
C HIS A 39 15.13 39.08 -35.32
N ASP A 40 15.01 39.35 -34.02
CA ASP A 40 13.77 39.22 -33.30
C ASP A 40 12.81 40.23 -33.94
N PRO A 41 11.73 39.79 -34.61
CA PRO A 41 10.79 40.71 -35.22
C PRO A 41 9.96 41.49 -34.18
N ASN A 42 10.18 41.26 -32.88
CA ASN A 42 9.43 41.86 -31.79
C ASN A 42 10.32 42.75 -30.92
N LEU A 43 10.66 43.95 -31.43
CA LEU A 43 11.36 45.00 -30.68
C LEU A 43 10.40 45.74 -29.73
N HIS A 44 9.71 45.00 -28.86
CA HIS A 44 9.04 45.58 -27.70
C HIS A 44 10.01 45.52 -26.52
N SER A 45 10.89 46.51 -26.43
CA SER A 45 11.72 46.72 -25.25
C SER A 45 10.80 47.13 -24.10
N LEU A 46 10.54 46.20 -23.19
CA LEU A 46 9.85 46.51 -21.94
C LEU A 46 10.68 47.49 -21.13
N GLU A 47 10.02 48.48 -20.53
CA GLU A 47 10.70 49.32 -19.54
C GLU A 47 11.07 48.48 -18.31
N ILE A 48 12.10 48.91 -17.57
CA ILE A 48 12.58 48.19 -16.38
C ILE A 48 11.44 48.06 -15.36
N ASP A 49 10.59 49.07 -15.24
CA ASP A 49 9.46 49.11 -14.31
C ASP A 49 8.37 48.11 -14.72
N GLU A 50 8.02 48.04 -16.01
CA GLU A 50 7.06 47.04 -16.54
C GLU A 50 7.54 45.60 -16.34
N SER A 51 8.85 45.37 -16.48
CA SER A 51 9.47 44.06 -16.24
C SER A 51 9.42 43.69 -14.75
N ASN A 52 9.69 44.64 -13.86
CA ASN A 52 9.60 44.43 -12.42
C ASN A 52 8.17 44.13 -11.96
N ASP A 53 7.19 44.85 -12.50
CA ASP A 53 5.77 44.64 -12.22
C ASP A 53 5.32 43.25 -12.69
N PHE A 54 5.75 42.83 -13.88
CA PHE A 54 5.48 41.48 -14.39
C PHE A 54 6.07 40.40 -13.48
N LEU A 55 7.35 40.53 -13.09
CA LEU A 55 8.01 39.57 -12.20
C LEU A 55 7.36 39.53 -10.81
N HIS A 56 6.89 40.66 -10.31
CA HIS A 56 6.14 40.74 -9.06
C HIS A 56 4.80 39.99 -9.18
N GLY A 57 4.04 40.23 -10.26
CA GLY A 57 2.80 39.52 -10.54
C GLY A 57 2.99 38.00 -10.62
N MET A 58 4.08 37.55 -11.26
CA MET A 58 4.45 36.13 -11.30
C MET A 58 4.72 35.54 -9.91
N LYS A 59 5.41 36.27 -9.04
CA LYS A 59 5.68 35.82 -7.66
C LYS A 59 4.41 35.74 -6.82
N GLU A 60 3.49 36.69 -6.99
CA GLU A 60 2.19 36.64 -6.31
C GLU A 60 1.32 35.48 -6.81
N LEU A 61 1.31 35.22 -8.12
CA LEU A 61 0.63 34.06 -8.69
C LEU A 61 1.21 32.76 -8.10
N PHE A 62 2.53 32.63 -8.06
CA PHE A 62 3.21 31.46 -7.51
C PHE A 62 2.80 31.15 -6.07
N LYS A 63 2.64 32.17 -5.22
CA LYS A 63 2.21 32.01 -3.82
C LYS A 63 0.78 31.49 -3.68
N GLN A 64 -0.09 31.80 -4.64
CA GLN A 64 -1.51 31.41 -4.64
C GLN A 64 -1.76 30.07 -5.34
N SER A 65 -0.79 29.61 -6.14
CA SER A 65 -0.86 28.38 -6.91
C SER A 65 -0.65 27.11 -6.08
N THR A 66 -1.19 26.01 -6.57
CA THR A 66 -0.93 24.65 -6.05
C THR A 66 0.50 24.18 -6.37
N ASP A 67 1.00 23.16 -5.67
CA ASP A 67 2.36 22.63 -5.88
C ASP A 67 2.67 22.26 -7.34
N ASP A 68 1.67 21.80 -8.08
CA ASP A 68 1.81 21.37 -9.47
C ASP A 68 1.92 22.56 -10.42
N GLU A 69 1.07 23.55 -10.19
CA GLU A 69 1.09 24.84 -10.90
C GLU A 69 2.38 25.60 -10.58
N GLN A 70 2.86 25.54 -9.34
CA GLN A 70 4.16 26.08 -8.93
C GLN A 70 5.29 25.47 -9.74
N ILE A 71 5.36 24.13 -9.86
CA ILE A 71 6.38 23.47 -10.67
C ILE A 71 6.28 23.89 -12.14
N CYS A 72 5.07 24.03 -12.68
CA CYS A 72 4.85 24.55 -14.04
C CYS A 72 5.38 25.98 -14.19
N LEU A 73 5.03 26.90 -13.28
CA LEU A 73 5.49 28.29 -13.30
C LEU A 73 7.03 28.40 -13.21
N MET A 74 7.68 27.52 -12.45
CA MET A 74 9.13 27.48 -12.31
C MET A 74 9.85 27.11 -13.62
N THR A 75 9.18 26.48 -14.59
CA THR A 75 9.77 26.17 -15.90
C THR A 75 10.04 27.43 -16.75
N ILE A 76 9.41 28.57 -16.41
CA ILE A 76 9.63 29.86 -17.11
C ILE A 76 11.01 30.45 -16.81
N ALA A 77 11.58 30.15 -15.64
CA ALA A 77 12.88 30.69 -15.21
C ALA A 77 13.98 30.42 -16.25
N PRO A 78 15.08 31.19 -16.35
CA PRO A 78 16.14 30.95 -17.32
C PRO A 78 16.78 29.55 -17.29
N ALA A 79 17.17 29.01 -18.45
CA ALA A 79 17.65 27.62 -18.57
C ALA A 79 19.01 27.36 -17.90
N ASN A 80 19.78 28.43 -17.68
CA ASN A 80 21.06 28.39 -16.98
C ASN A 80 20.90 28.39 -15.44
N TRP A 81 19.68 28.52 -14.91
CA TRP A 81 19.46 28.49 -13.47
C TRP A 81 19.54 27.07 -12.90
N GLY A 82 20.38 26.90 -11.89
CA GLY A 82 20.46 25.66 -11.11
C GLY A 82 19.33 25.56 -10.08
N ARG A 83 19.12 24.35 -9.55
CA ARG A 83 18.05 24.06 -8.56
C ARG A 83 18.07 24.99 -7.33
N ILE A 84 19.25 25.37 -6.85
CA ILE A 84 19.42 26.21 -5.65
C ILE A 84 18.96 27.64 -5.96
N THR A 85 19.46 28.22 -7.05
CA THR A 85 19.09 29.57 -7.49
C THR A 85 17.60 29.68 -7.76
N LEU A 86 17.04 28.65 -8.41
CA LEU A 86 15.62 28.58 -8.72
C LEU A 86 14.74 28.50 -7.45
N SER A 87 15.11 27.62 -6.51
CA SER A 87 14.43 27.49 -5.21
C SER A 87 14.49 28.79 -4.41
N GLN A 88 15.65 29.46 -4.36
CA GLN A 88 15.80 30.73 -3.65
C GLN A 88 14.99 31.86 -4.27
N TRP A 89 14.92 31.95 -5.60
CA TRP A 89 14.20 33.03 -6.27
C TRP A 89 12.69 32.93 -6.09
N PHE A 90 12.14 31.72 -6.16
CA PHE A 90 10.71 31.43 -5.96
C PHE A 90 10.32 31.22 -4.49
N GLY A 91 11.29 31.00 -3.59
CA GLY A 91 11.03 30.64 -2.19
C GLY A 91 10.43 29.24 -2.03
N SER A 92 10.73 28.32 -2.95
CA SER A 92 10.17 26.96 -3.01
C SER A 92 11.15 25.91 -2.48
N ASN A 93 10.73 24.65 -2.38
CA ASN A 93 11.65 23.57 -2.01
C ASN A 93 12.57 23.17 -3.20
N GLU A 94 13.77 22.65 -2.88
CA GLU A 94 14.74 22.21 -3.90
C GLU A 94 14.23 21.05 -4.78
N HIS A 95 13.31 20.25 -4.24
CA HIS A 95 12.72 19.13 -4.97
C HIS A 95 11.84 19.63 -6.13
N GLN A 96 10.94 20.59 -5.90
CA GLN A 96 10.12 21.28 -6.90
C GLN A 96 11.01 21.95 -7.94
N ALA A 97 12.09 22.62 -7.51
CA ALA A 97 13.05 23.21 -8.42
C ALA A 97 13.72 22.17 -9.33
N ARG A 98 14.09 21.02 -8.78
CA ARG A 98 14.61 19.90 -9.58
C ARG A 98 13.57 19.37 -10.56
N GLN A 99 12.32 19.18 -10.12
CA GLN A 99 11.23 18.70 -10.97
C GLN A 99 10.97 19.67 -12.13
N ALA A 100 10.92 20.98 -11.87
CA ALA A 100 10.73 22.01 -12.89
C ALA A 100 11.84 22.00 -13.95
N ILE A 101 13.10 21.86 -13.53
CA ILE A 101 14.24 21.78 -14.47
C ILE A 101 14.14 20.55 -15.38
N LEU A 102 13.79 19.39 -14.81
CA LEU A 102 13.60 18.16 -15.58
C LEU A 102 12.41 18.29 -16.54
N LEU A 103 11.29 18.82 -16.04
CA LEU A 103 10.07 19.00 -16.81
C LEU A 103 10.28 19.93 -18.00
N ARG A 104 10.98 21.05 -17.80
CA ARG A 104 11.34 21.96 -18.89
C ARG A 104 12.26 21.31 -19.91
N ARG A 105 13.22 20.50 -19.47
CA ARG A 105 14.12 19.78 -20.40
C ARG A 105 13.36 18.82 -21.30
N GLU A 106 12.31 18.20 -20.79
CA GLU A 106 11.51 17.22 -21.53
C GLU A 106 10.40 17.86 -22.38
N ARG A 107 9.77 18.92 -21.88
CA ARG A 107 8.48 19.44 -22.40
C ARG A 107 8.41 20.95 -22.57
N ASP A 108 9.55 21.63 -22.39
CA ASP A 108 9.72 23.08 -22.54
C ASP A 108 9.00 23.94 -21.48
N VAL A 109 8.99 25.26 -21.70
CA VAL A 109 8.43 26.29 -20.82
C VAL A 109 6.90 26.14 -20.68
N LEU A 110 6.39 26.35 -19.47
CA LEU A 110 4.98 26.19 -19.07
C LEU A 110 4.43 24.77 -19.28
N ALA A 111 5.31 23.77 -19.23
CA ALA A 111 4.89 22.39 -19.23
C ALA A 111 4.15 22.03 -17.93
N PHE A 112 2.99 21.39 -18.09
CA PHE A 112 2.24 20.82 -16.97
C PHE A 112 2.81 19.46 -16.60
N LEU A 113 2.81 19.18 -15.30
CA LEU A 113 3.06 17.84 -14.80
C LEU A 113 1.94 16.92 -15.24
N GLU A 114 2.25 16.02 -16.16
CA GLU A 114 1.48 14.79 -16.32
C GLU A 114 1.79 13.88 -15.14
N TYR A 115 1.14 14.16 -14.02
CA TYR A 115 0.84 13.05 -13.14
C TYR A 115 0.00 12.09 -13.97
N SER A 116 0.35 10.81 -13.92
CA SER A 116 -0.67 9.77 -14.04
C SER A 116 -1.62 9.92 -12.83
N ARG A 117 -2.37 11.03 -12.78
CA ARG A 117 -3.51 11.26 -11.91
C ARG A 117 -4.58 10.32 -12.42
N GLY A 118 -4.46 9.10 -11.92
CA GLY A 118 -5.20 7.96 -12.38
C GLY A 118 -4.33 6.76 -12.16
N ASN A 119 -4.54 6.08 -11.02
CA ASN A 119 -4.48 4.63 -11.08
C ASN A 119 -5.19 4.26 -12.39
N LYS A 120 -4.48 3.69 -13.37
CA LYS A 120 -5.18 3.13 -14.54
C LYS A 120 -6.28 2.27 -13.93
N PRO A 121 -7.57 2.56 -14.22
CA PRO A 121 -8.64 1.75 -13.66
C PRO A 121 -8.29 0.30 -14.02
N LEU A 122 -8.35 -0.56 -13.01
CA LEU A 122 -8.16 -1.99 -13.27
C LEU A 122 -9.19 -2.39 -14.30
N ASP A 123 -8.75 -3.22 -15.24
CA ASP A 123 -9.66 -3.80 -16.20
C ASP A 123 -10.79 -4.54 -15.49
N ASP A 124 -12.00 -4.51 -16.05
CA ASP A 124 -13.16 -5.10 -15.39
C ASP A 124 -12.96 -6.61 -15.16
N ASP A 125 -12.24 -7.29 -16.04
CA ASP A 125 -11.89 -8.70 -15.88
C ASP A 125 -11.01 -8.92 -14.65
N THR A 126 -10.07 -8.00 -14.40
CA THR A 126 -9.21 -8.05 -13.21
C THR A 126 -10.02 -7.79 -11.95
N VAL A 127 -10.98 -6.87 -12.00
CA VAL A 127 -11.87 -6.58 -10.87
C VAL A 127 -12.72 -7.81 -10.53
N GLN A 128 -13.35 -8.41 -11.53
CA GLN A 128 -14.15 -9.62 -11.37
C GLN A 128 -13.31 -10.79 -10.84
N LEU A 129 -12.09 -10.95 -11.34
CA LEU A 129 -11.16 -11.97 -10.87
C LEU A 129 -10.85 -11.82 -9.38
N VAL A 130 -10.54 -10.60 -8.92
CA VAL A 130 -10.28 -10.34 -7.50
C VAL A 130 -11.53 -10.58 -6.65
N VAL A 131 -12.71 -10.17 -7.12
CA VAL A 131 -13.98 -10.40 -6.42
C VAL A 131 -14.26 -11.91 -6.31
N GLN A 132 -14.07 -12.68 -7.38
CA GLN A 132 -14.24 -14.13 -7.35
C GLN A 132 -13.21 -14.81 -6.45
N PHE A 133 -11.95 -14.35 -6.46
CA PHE A 133 -10.90 -14.86 -5.57
C PHE A 133 -11.32 -14.78 -4.10
N TYR A 134 -11.93 -13.67 -3.68
CA TYR A 134 -12.46 -13.55 -2.32
C TYR A 134 -13.56 -14.57 -1.99
N LEU A 135 -14.31 -15.06 -2.97
CA LEU A 135 -15.40 -16.03 -2.78
C LEU A 135 -14.93 -17.49 -2.78
N GLN A 136 -13.66 -17.75 -3.09
CA GLN A 136 -13.10 -19.10 -3.12
C GLN A 136 -13.00 -19.74 -1.73
N VAL A 137 -13.16 -21.06 -1.72
CA VAL A 137 -12.93 -21.89 -0.53
C VAL A 137 -11.46 -21.81 -0.13
N GLY A 138 -11.19 -21.65 1.17
CA GLY A 138 -9.83 -21.41 1.67
C GLY A 138 -9.39 -19.94 1.66
N ILE A 139 -10.20 -19.01 1.11
CA ILE A 139 -10.00 -17.56 1.25
C ILE A 139 -11.05 -16.98 2.18
N SER A 140 -12.32 -17.24 1.90
CA SER A 140 -13.44 -16.92 2.79
C SER A 140 -14.48 -18.03 2.80
N ARG A 141 -15.23 -18.15 3.88
CA ARG A 141 -16.31 -19.13 4.06
C ARG A 141 -17.64 -18.46 4.39
N ILE A 142 -18.75 -19.10 4.03
CA ILE A 142 -20.09 -18.64 4.39
C ILE A 142 -20.29 -18.78 5.90
N SER A 143 -20.99 -17.82 6.52
CA SER A 143 -21.41 -17.94 7.92
C SER A 143 -22.36 -19.13 8.08
N SER A 144 -22.15 -19.93 9.12
CA SER A 144 -23.07 -21.01 9.48
C SER A 144 -24.41 -20.49 10.02
N ASN A 145 -24.47 -19.22 10.42
CA ASN A 145 -25.68 -18.62 10.98
C ASN A 145 -26.59 -18.09 9.87
N THR A 146 -27.82 -18.61 9.80
CA THR A 146 -28.84 -18.21 8.82
C THR A 146 -29.29 -16.76 8.95
N LYS A 147 -29.07 -16.12 10.11
CA LYS A 147 -29.35 -14.70 10.33
C LYS A 147 -28.29 -13.77 9.73
N ASP A 148 -27.11 -14.29 9.39
CA ASP A 148 -26.01 -13.50 8.84
C ASP A 148 -26.18 -13.30 7.33
N VAL A 149 -27.21 -12.54 6.96
CA VAL A 149 -27.53 -12.16 5.58
C VAL A 149 -27.53 -10.65 5.44
N LEU A 150 -27.01 -10.14 4.33
CA LEU A 150 -26.97 -8.72 3.99
C LEU A 150 -27.79 -8.46 2.73
N LYS A 151 -28.58 -7.38 2.75
CA LYS A 151 -29.30 -6.91 1.57
C LYS A 151 -28.39 -6.03 0.72
N ILE A 152 -27.95 -6.52 -0.43
CA ILE A 152 -27.12 -5.80 -1.41
C ILE A 152 -27.92 -5.70 -2.69
N LYS A 153 -28.18 -4.47 -3.20
CA LYS A 153 -28.97 -4.24 -4.42
C LYS A 153 -30.32 -5.00 -4.44
N ASN A 154 -31.01 -5.02 -3.30
CA ASN A 154 -32.26 -5.78 -3.07
C ASN A 154 -32.17 -7.31 -3.02
N GLU A 155 -30.99 -7.89 -3.16
CA GLU A 155 -30.78 -9.34 -3.01
C GLU A 155 -30.22 -9.67 -1.62
N LEU A 156 -30.66 -10.79 -1.04
CA LEU A 156 -30.12 -11.30 0.22
C LEU A 156 -28.87 -12.13 -0.07
N VAL A 157 -27.72 -11.61 0.33
CA VAL A 157 -26.42 -12.25 0.15
C VAL A 157 -25.91 -12.73 1.52
N PRO A 158 -25.53 -14.00 1.67
CA PRO A 158 -25.00 -14.51 2.93
C PRO A 158 -23.63 -13.88 3.22
N VAL A 159 -23.39 -13.56 4.49
CA VAL A 159 -22.10 -13.04 4.96
C VAL A 159 -21.05 -14.14 4.84
N ARG A 160 -19.85 -13.74 4.41
CA ARG A 160 -18.66 -14.59 4.40
C ARG A 160 -17.62 -14.05 5.36
N PHE A 161 -16.89 -14.94 6.03
CA PHE A 161 -15.76 -14.61 6.88
C PHE A 161 -14.47 -15.05 6.22
N MET A 162 -13.49 -14.14 6.18
CA MET A 162 -12.13 -14.45 5.73
C MET A 162 -11.51 -15.52 6.64
N GLU A 163 -10.84 -16.49 6.05
CA GLU A 163 -10.10 -17.55 6.77
C GLU A 163 -8.64 -17.16 7.03
N MET A 164 -8.17 -16.09 6.40
CA MET A 164 -6.81 -15.55 6.52
C MET A 164 -6.82 -14.03 6.53
N SER A 165 -5.69 -13.42 6.90
CA SER A 165 -5.55 -11.98 6.79
C SER A 165 -5.60 -11.52 5.31
N ILE A 166 -5.97 -10.26 5.08
CA ILE A 166 -5.99 -9.71 3.72
C ILE A 166 -4.59 -9.67 3.11
N GLN A 167 -3.55 -9.52 3.94
CA GLN A 167 -2.16 -9.55 3.47
C GLN A 167 -1.77 -10.95 2.97
N GLU A 168 -2.15 -12.01 3.69
CA GLU A 168 -1.92 -13.38 3.25
C GLU A 168 -2.72 -13.71 1.99
N ALA A 169 -3.98 -13.26 1.92
CA ALA A 169 -4.82 -13.41 0.74
C ALA A 169 -4.21 -12.71 -0.48
N LEU A 170 -3.67 -11.50 -0.32
CA LEU A 170 -2.99 -10.79 -1.41
C LEU A 170 -1.71 -11.51 -1.86
N ARG A 171 -0.91 -12.03 -0.92
CA ARG A 171 0.27 -12.81 -1.26
C ARG A 171 -0.11 -14.06 -2.05
N LYS A 172 -1.16 -14.76 -1.62
CA LYS A 172 -1.69 -15.94 -2.32
C LYS A 172 -2.23 -15.58 -3.71
N PHE A 173 -2.94 -14.45 -3.83
CA PHE A 173 -3.41 -13.94 -5.12
C PHE A 173 -2.26 -13.67 -6.08
N HIS A 174 -1.19 -13.00 -5.66
CA HIS A 174 -0.03 -12.76 -6.53
C HIS A 174 0.73 -14.04 -6.90
N ASN A 175 0.72 -15.05 -6.02
CA ASN A 175 1.32 -16.35 -6.33
C ASN A 175 0.50 -17.12 -7.38
N GLU A 176 -0.83 -17.04 -7.33
CA GLU A 176 -1.73 -17.71 -8.29
C GLU A 176 -1.85 -16.93 -9.62
N TYR A 177 -1.80 -15.60 -9.56
CA TYR A 177 -1.95 -14.70 -10.71
C TYR A 177 -0.76 -13.72 -10.81
N PRO A 178 0.45 -14.21 -11.14
CA PRO A 178 1.66 -13.38 -11.17
C PRO A 178 1.62 -12.28 -12.23
N ASN A 179 0.80 -12.45 -13.29
CA ASN A 179 0.66 -11.48 -14.36
C ASN A 179 -0.27 -10.31 -14.02
N VAL A 180 -1.07 -10.45 -12.94
CA VAL A 180 -2.09 -9.47 -12.57
C VAL A 180 -1.53 -8.54 -11.49
N LYS A 181 -1.31 -7.27 -11.86
CA LYS A 181 -0.74 -6.26 -10.96
C LYS A 181 -1.85 -5.50 -10.22
N VAL A 182 -2.15 -5.95 -9.00
CA VAL A 182 -3.09 -5.27 -8.09
C VAL A 182 -2.33 -4.71 -6.89
N GLY A 183 -2.50 -3.42 -6.62
CA GLY A 183 -1.93 -2.78 -5.43
C GLY A 183 -2.70 -3.13 -4.15
N LYS A 184 -2.03 -3.07 -2.99
CA LYS A 184 -2.61 -3.37 -1.67
C LYS A 184 -3.92 -2.64 -1.40
N SER A 185 -3.93 -1.32 -1.59
CA SER A 185 -5.11 -0.47 -1.33
C SER A 185 -6.28 -0.86 -2.23
N MET A 186 -6.01 -1.11 -3.52
CA MET A 186 -7.06 -1.48 -4.48
C MET A 186 -7.61 -2.87 -4.17
N PHE A 187 -6.76 -3.85 -3.86
CA PHE A 187 -7.19 -5.19 -3.45
C PHE A 187 -8.13 -5.12 -2.23
N TYR A 188 -7.77 -4.30 -1.23
CA TYR A 188 -8.59 -4.08 -0.04
C TYR A 188 -9.96 -3.46 -0.38
N SER A 189 -9.98 -2.47 -1.28
CA SER A 189 -11.21 -1.80 -1.73
C SER A 189 -12.13 -2.69 -2.56
N LEU A 190 -11.58 -3.67 -3.30
CA LEU A 190 -12.34 -4.63 -4.11
C LEU A 190 -13.01 -5.73 -3.28
N LYS A 191 -12.69 -5.84 -2.00
CA LYS A 191 -13.35 -6.78 -1.09
C LYS A 191 -14.84 -6.45 -0.98
N SER A 192 -15.68 -7.38 -1.41
CA SER A 192 -17.14 -7.26 -1.27
C SER A 192 -17.54 -6.96 0.19
N ARG A 193 -18.58 -6.16 0.36
CA ARG A 193 -19.16 -5.83 1.68
C ARG A 193 -19.69 -7.08 2.40
N ALA A 194 -20.05 -8.12 1.65
CA ALA A 194 -20.46 -9.40 2.21
C ALA A 194 -19.31 -10.18 2.87
N VAL A 195 -18.05 -9.86 2.52
CA VAL A 195 -16.86 -10.51 3.07
C VAL A 195 -16.34 -9.71 4.25
N LYS A 196 -16.49 -10.26 5.46
CA LYS A 196 -15.99 -9.69 6.71
C LYS A 196 -14.64 -10.29 7.07
N ILE A 197 -13.76 -9.45 7.61
CA ILE A 197 -12.55 -9.91 8.29
C ILE A 197 -13.04 -10.48 9.62
N SER A 198 -12.70 -11.73 9.93
CA SER A 198 -13.15 -12.37 11.17
C SER A 198 -12.77 -11.51 12.40
N PRO A 199 -13.63 -11.39 13.43
CA PRO A 199 -13.17 -10.87 14.71
C PRO A 199 -12.08 -11.77 15.29
N SER A 200 -11.17 -11.17 16.06
CA SER A 200 -9.98 -11.80 16.62
C SER A 200 -10.30 -13.00 17.53
N HIS A 201 -9.74 -14.16 17.17
CA HIS A 201 -9.21 -15.25 18.00
C HIS A 201 -10.02 -15.96 19.10
N GLU A 202 -11.23 -15.57 19.47
CA GLU A 202 -11.90 -16.24 20.60
C GLU A 202 -12.89 -17.35 20.24
N THR A 203 -13.25 -17.50 18.97
CA THR A 203 -14.21 -18.54 18.55
C THR A 203 -13.71 -19.24 17.29
N CYS A 204 -13.39 -20.53 17.41
CA CYS A 204 -13.08 -21.34 16.25
C CYS A 204 -14.35 -21.55 15.42
N ILE A 205 -14.41 -20.95 14.24
CA ILE A 205 -15.58 -21.05 13.34
C ILE A 205 -15.43 -22.21 12.31
N ARG A 206 -14.52 -23.16 12.54
CA ARG A 206 -14.42 -24.40 11.74
C ARG A 206 -15.66 -25.27 11.97
N GLN A 207 -16.25 -25.78 10.89
CA GLN A 207 -17.43 -26.65 10.91
C GLN A 207 -17.25 -27.86 11.83
N THR A 208 -16.05 -28.43 11.91
CA THR A 208 -15.75 -29.56 12.78
C THR A 208 -15.94 -29.25 14.27
N HIS A 209 -15.53 -28.05 14.72
CA HIS A 209 -15.69 -27.64 16.12
C HIS A 209 -17.16 -27.32 16.43
N GLU A 210 -17.85 -26.67 15.50
CA GLU A 210 -19.29 -26.41 15.61
C GLU A 210 -20.10 -27.71 15.68
N ASN A 211 -19.78 -28.68 14.82
CA ASN A 211 -20.44 -29.99 14.81
C ASN A 211 -20.26 -30.73 16.14
N ILE A 212 -19.06 -30.71 16.74
CA ILE A 212 -18.81 -31.33 18.04
C ILE A 212 -19.63 -30.64 19.14
N SER A 213 -19.67 -29.30 19.14
CA SER A 213 -20.49 -28.53 20.07
C SER A 213 -21.98 -28.91 19.97
N LEU A 214 -22.51 -28.98 18.75
CA LEU A 214 -23.90 -29.38 18.48
C LEU A 214 -24.20 -30.82 18.93
N LEU A 215 -23.29 -31.77 18.68
CA LEU A 215 -23.43 -33.16 19.14
C LEU A 215 -23.48 -33.25 20.67
N LEU A 216 -22.62 -32.51 21.38
CA LEU A 216 -22.65 -32.47 22.84
C LEU A 216 -23.92 -31.82 23.39
N HIS A 217 -24.43 -30.77 22.73
CA HIS A 217 -25.71 -30.18 23.06
C HIS A 217 -26.88 -31.16 22.88
N ALA A 218 -26.90 -31.91 21.77
CA ALA A 218 -27.91 -32.94 21.53
C ALA A 218 -27.85 -34.05 22.59
N LEU A 219 -26.63 -34.48 22.96
CA LEU A 219 -26.41 -35.49 23.99
C LEU A 219 -26.89 -35.02 25.38
N ASN A 220 -26.58 -33.78 25.76
CA ASN A 220 -27.05 -33.20 27.03
C ASN A 220 -28.57 -33.15 27.08
N ASN A 221 -29.24 -32.76 25.99
CA ASN A 221 -30.69 -32.74 25.90
C ASN A 221 -31.30 -34.15 26.03
N TYR A 222 -30.65 -35.17 25.46
CA TYR A 222 -31.07 -36.56 25.60
C TYR A 222 -30.94 -37.05 27.05
N LEU A 223 -29.80 -36.78 27.70
CA LEU A 223 -29.55 -37.17 29.09
C LEU A 223 -30.54 -36.50 30.06
N GLN A 224 -30.80 -35.20 29.90
CA GLN A 224 -31.77 -34.47 30.73
C GLN A 224 -33.19 -35.04 30.66
N LYS A 225 -33.57 -35.68 29.55
CA LYS A 225 -34.88 -36.34 29.40
C LYS A 225 -34.94 -37.72 30.05
N LYS A 226 -33.80 -38.39 30.27
CA LYS A 226 -33.73 -39.79 30.73
C LYS A 226 -33.41 -39.92 32.23
N SER A 227 -32.78 -38.92 32.86
CA SER A 227 -32.31 -39.00 34.24
C SER A 227 -33.19 -38.23 35.24
N SER A 228 -33.96 -38.95 36.05
CA SER A 228 -34.64 -38.40 37.23
C SER A 228 -33.78 -38.38 38.48
N GLU A 229 -32.72 -39.21 38.61
CA GLU A 229 -32.07 -39.41 39.92
C GLU A 229 -30.53 -39.55 39.95
N ASP A 230 -29.79 -39.62 38.84
CA ASP A 230 -28.31 -39.76 38.91
C ASP A 230 -27.57 -38.76 38.00
N ASN A 231 -27.31 -37.57 38.56
CA ASN A 231 -27.03 -36.35 37.80
C ASN A 231 -25.55 -35.96 37.74
N ARG A 232 -24.64 -36.92 37.55
CA ARG A 232 -23.17 -36.65 37.49
C ARG A 232 -22.67 -36.14 36.12
N LEU A 233 -23.51 -36.18 35.08
CA LEU A 233 -23.19 -35.73 33.71
C LEU A 233 -24.16 -34.67 33.16
N SER A 234 -24.92 -33.99 34.01
CA SER A 234 -25.69 -32.83 33.55
C SER A 234 -24.70 -31.74 33.08
N ASN A 235 -24.82 -31.30 31.83
CA ASN A 235 -24.07 -30.19 31.23
C ASN A 235 -22.61 -30.49 30.80
N ILE A 236 -22.40 -31.52 29.97
CA ILE A 236 -21.11 -31.76 29.31
C ILE A 236 -20.88 -30.68 28.23
N THR A 237 -19.92 -29.79 28.45
CA THR A 237 -19.46 -28.84 27.43
C THR A 237 -18.16 -29.31 26.79
N VAL A 238 -17.78 -28.72 25.65
CA VAL A 238 -16.48 -28.99 25.00
C VAL A 238 -15.32 -28.76 25.98
N SER A 239 -15.38 -27.69 26.78
CA SER A 239 -14.35 -27.37 27.78
C SER A 239 -14.25 -28.45 28.85
N ASN A 240 -15.38 -28.90 29.39
CA ASN A 240 -15.40 -29.93 30.42
C ASN A 240 -14.92 -31.28 29.88
N LEU A 241 -15.28 -31.63 28.64
CA LEU A 241 -14.81 -32.85 27.99
C LEU A 241 -13.29 -32.85 27.83
N ILE A 242 -12.71 -31.72 27.40
CA ILE A 242 -11.25 -31.57 27.30
C ILE A 242 -10.60 -31.74 28.69
N HIS A 243 -11.16 -31.16 29.75
CA HIS A 243 -10.65 -31.33 31.11
C HIS A 243 -10.68 -32.79 31.61
N LEU A 244 -11.64 -33.60 31.15
CA LEU A 244 -11.69 -35.04 31.49
C LEU A 244 -10.63 -35.86 30.75
N MET A 245 -10.15 -35.38 29.60
CA MET A 245 -9.15 -36.06 28.79
C MET A 245 -7.71 -35.77 29.22
N VAL A 246 -7.49 -34.67 29.96
CA VAL A 246 -6.15 -34.24 30.38
C VAL A 246 -5.92 -34.47 31.88
N CYS A 247 -4.66 -34.31 32.30
CA CYS A 247 -4.29 -34.30 33.72
C CYS A 247 -4.88 -33.06 34.44
N ASN A 248 -5.05 -33.16 35.77
CA ASN A 248 -5.60 -32.06 36.59
C ASN A 248 -4.76 -30.77 36.51
N ILE A 249 -3.45 -30.92 36.24
CA ILE A 249 -2.55 -29.83 35.87
C ILE A 249 -2.02 -30.18 34.48
N PRO A 250 -2.66 -29.69 33.40
CA PRO A 250 -2.32 -30.13 32.04
C PRO A 250 -1.04 -29.43 31.57
N ALA A 251 -0.09 -30.22 31.10
CA ALA A 251 1.07 -29.76 30.34
C ALA A 251 0.76 -29.78 28.83
N GLU A 252 1.59 -29.16 28.01
CA GLU A 252 1.46 -29.18 26.54
C GLU A 252 1.33 -30.61 25.99
N ASP A 253 2.13 -31.53 26.53
CA ASP A 253 2.13 -32.96 26.22
C ASP A 253 0.76 -33.64 26.40
N CYS A 254 -0.08 -33.16 27.32
CA CYS A 254 -1.44 -33.69 27.52
C CYS A 254 -2.33 -33.36 26.33
N PHE A 255 -2.22 -32.15 25.77
CA PHE A 255 -3.01 -31.71 24.62
C PHE A 255 -2.51 -32.29 23.30
N LEU A 256 -1.23 -32.68 23.24
CA LEU A 256 -0.63 -33.36 22.09
C LEU A 256 -0.83 -34.89 22.11
N GLY A 257 -1.40 -35.45 23.20
CA GLY A 257 -1.67 -36.89 23.32
C GLY A 257 -0.42 -37.75 23.54
N VAL A 258 0.67 -37.16 24.02
CA VAL A 258 1.95 -37.85 24.29
C VAL A 258 2.20 -38.05 25.79
N CYS A 259 1.27 -37.63 26.65
CA CYS A 259 1.40 -37.76 28.10
C CYS A 259 1.08 -39.19 28.58
N ASP A 260 2.06 -39.84 29.21
CA ASP A 260 1.91 -41.20 29.75
C ASP A 260 0.84 -41.34 30.85
N GLN A 261 0.47 -40.24 31.52
CA GLN A 261 -0.43 -40.23 32.67
C GLN A 261 -1.92 -40.10 32.31
N CYS A 262 -2.23 -39.67 31.08
CA CYS A 262 -3.60 -39.52 30.60
C CYS A 262 -3.83 -40.15 29.22
N ASN A 263 -2.88 -40.94 28.71
CA ASN A 263 -3.00 -41.63 27.42
C ASN A 263 -4.19 -42.62 27.39
N ASP A 264 -4.63 -43.08 28.55
CA ASP A 264 -5.80 -43.93 28.75
C ASP A 264 -7.14 -43.17 28.75
N ARG A 265 -7.13 -41.83 28.84
CA ARG A 265 -8.33 -40.98 28.94
C ARG A 265 -8.86 -40.57 27.56
N SER A 266 -9.23 -41.56 26.75
CA SER A 266 -9.82 -41.28 25.43
C SER A 266 -11.31 -40.87 25.54
N PRO A 267 -11.82 -40.02 24.63
CA PRO A 267 -13.24 -39.66 24.58
C PRO A 267 -14.12 -40.90 24.47
N SER A 268 -13.69 -41.90 23.69
CA SER A 268 -14.42 -43.15 23.52
C SER A 268 -14.54 -43.95 24.81
N LEU A 269 -13.52 -43.97 25.68
CA LEU A 269 -13.57 -44.70 26.95
C LEU A 269 -14.41 -43.95 27.99
N ILE A 270 -14.27 -42.62 28.04
CA ILE A 270 -15.08 -41.75 28.91
C ILE A 270 -16.56 -41.91 28.55
N LEU A 271 -16.90 -41.86 27.26
CA LEU A 271 -18.29 -42.02 26.82
C LEU A 271 -18.77 -43.48 26.99
N LYS A 272 -18.00 -44.51 26.58
CA LYS A 272 -18.41 -45.91 26.74
C LYS A 272 -18.63 -46.35 28.19
N GLY A 273 -17.79 -45.89 29.12
CA GLY A 273 -17.96 -46.17 30.55
C GLY A 273 -19.29 -45.68 31.13
N HIS A 274 -19.94 -44.71 30.46
CA HIS A 274 -21.20 -44.12 30.89
C HIS A 274 -22.41 -44.52 30.01
N PHE A 275 -22.20 -44.95 28.77
CA PHE A 275 -23.26 -45.33 27.82
C PHE A 275 -23.44 -46.84 27.61
N ASN A 276 -22.71 -47.69 28.33
CA ASN A 276 -22.90 -49.16 28.29
C ASN A 276 -24.28 -49.65 28.77
N THR A 277 -25.20 -48.75 29.15
CA THR A 277 -26.59 -49.04 29.50
C THR A 277 -27.59 -48.51 28.47
N ILE A 278 -27.14 -47.99 27.32
CA ILE A 278 -28.04 -47.76 26.19
C ILE A 278 -28.28 -49.11 25.54
N ASP A 279 -29.34 -49.80 25.98
CA ASP A 279 -29.84 -51.00 25.33
C ASP A 279 -29.99 -50.75 23.82
N GLU A 280 -29.54 -51.69 23.01
CA GLU A 280 -29.63 -51.66 21.55
C GLU A 280 -31.09 -51.61 21.02
N ASP A 281 -32.06 -51.71 21.92
CA ASP A 281 -33.50 -51.76 21.63
C ASP A 281 -34.13 -50.37 21.38
N ASP A 282 -33.46 -49.26 21.68
CA ASP A 282 -33.94 -47.90 21.34
C ASP A 282 -33.62 -47.50 19.88
N LYS A 283 -33.68 -48.45 18.94
CA LYS A 283 -33.64 -48.15 17.50
C LYS A 283 -35.00 -47.64 17.04
N TRP A 284 -35.13 -46.32 17.04
CA TRP A 284 -36.11 -45.55 16.25
C TRP A 284 -37.58 -45.84 16.53
N SER A 285 -38.07 -45.35 17.67
CA SER A 285 -39.51 -45.00 17.83
C SER A 285 -39.69 -43.49 17.79
#